data_AF-A0A662DI04-F1
#
_entry.id   AF-A0A662DI04-F1
#
_cell.length_a   1.000
_cell.length_b   1.000
_cell.length_c   1.000
_cell.angle_alpha   90.00
_cell.angle_beta   90.00
_cell.angle_gamma   90.00
#
_symmetry.space_group_name_H-M   'P 1'
#
loop_
_entity.id
_entity.type
_entity.pdbx_description
1 polymer ?
#
loop_
_entity_poly.entity_id
_entity_poly.type
_entity_poly.pdbx_seq_one_letter_code
_entity_poly.pdbx_strand_id
1 'polypeptide(L)'
;MNLKDLDAILKKVTSRFRIVYIDFNCPEFAPYRKRKIGGIVRFDERAIYFHRGLSEKEEKLTWLHEILSIYYYEEGILRHDDEIEKEARKLYDQLEVRSILKKYIDNLT
;
A
#
# COMPACT_ATOMS: atom_id res chain seq x y z
N MET A 1 -11.71 7.69 2.73
CA MET A 1 -11.09 7.58 4.07
C MET A 1 -10.72 8.98 4.60
N ASN A 2 -10.86 9.28 5.90
CA ASN A 2 -10.35 10.54 6.48
C ASN A 2 -8.94 10.38 7.10
N LEU A 3 -8.28 11.48 7.52
CA LEU A 3 -6.91 11.42 8.06
C LEU A 3 -6.76 10.59 9.35
N LYS A 4 -7.77 10.58 10.23
CA LYS A 4 -7.73 9.78 11.46
C LYS A 4 -7.82 8.30 11.13
N ASP A 5 -8.71 7.93 10.21
CA ASP A 5 -8.85 6.55 9.75
C ASP A 5 -7.55 6.08 9.10
N LEU A 6 -6.95 6.94 8.26
CA LEU A 6 -5.67 6.67 7.58
C LEU A 6 -4.53 6.43 8.58
N ASP A 7 -4.37 7.30 9.57
CA ASP A 7 -3.34 7.13 10.61
C ASP A 7 -3.57 5.85 11.42
N ALA A 8 -4.83 5.56 11.78
CA ALA A 8 -5.19 4.35 12.52
C ALA A 8 -4.87 3.07 11.73
N ILE A 9 -5.24 3.01 10.45
CA ILE A 9 -4.95 1.83 9.62
C ILE A 9 -3.45 1.70 9.33
N LEU A 10 -2.74 2.81 9.08
CA LEU A 10 -1.29 2.77 8.89
C LEU A 10 -0.58 2.22 10.13
N LYS A 11 -0.92 2.73 11.32
CA LYS A 11 -0.38 2.23 12.60
C LYS A 11 -0.69 0.75 12.81
N LYS A 12 -1.90 0.32 12.46
CA LYS A 12 -2.29 -1.09 12.56
C LYS A 12 -1.51 -1.96 11.58
N VAL A 13 -1.36 -1.52 10.34
CA VAL A 13 -0.65 -2.26 9.30
C VAL A 13 0.83 -2.39 9.64
N THR A 14 1.51 -1.29 9.98
CA THR A 14 2.94 -1.32 10.32
C THR A 14 3.25 -2.07 11.61
N SER A 15 2.26 -2.30 12.50
CA SER A 15 2.43 -3.11 13.71
C SER A 15 2.04 -4.58 13.55
N ARG A 16 1.27 -4.95 12.53
CA ARG A 16 0.71 -6.31 12.37
C ARG A 16 1.20 -7.03 11.13
N PHE A 17 1.62 -6.30 10.11
CA PHE A 17 2.12 -6.85 8.87
C PHE A 17 3.63 -6.69 8.79
N ARG A 18 4.29 -7.74 8.31
CA ARG A 18 5.68 -7.65 7.88
C ARG A 18 5.74 -6.92 6.54
N ILE A 19 6.46 -5.81 6.50
CA ILE A 19 6.67 -5.04 5.27
C ILE A 19 7.98 -5.49 4.62
N VAL A 20 7.92 -5.94 3.37
CA VAL A 20 9.06 -6.54 2.67
C VAL A 20 9.27 -5.83 1.34
N TYR A 21 10.47 -5.27 1.15
CA TYR A 21 10.89 -4.68 -0.12
C TYR A 21 11.68 -5.71 -0.92
N ILE A 22 11.19 -6.07 -2.12
CA ILE A 22 11.80 -7.11 -2.95
C ILE A 22 11.81 -6.74 -4.44
N ASP A 23 12.67 -7.38 -5.21
CA ASP A 23 12.73 -7.20 -6.65
C ASP A 23 11.67 -8.03 -7.37
N PHE A 24 10.67 -7.38 -7.96
CA PHE A 24 9.63 -8.05 -8.73
C PHE A 24 10.12 -8.45 -10.14
N ASN A 25 11.38 -8.16 -10.49
CA ASN A 25 11.96 -8.56 -11.77
C ASN A 25 12.40 -10.03 -11.83
N CYS A 26 12.38 -10.77 -10.72
CA CYS A 26 12.69 -12.19 -10.73
C CYS A 26 11.50 -13.03 -11.29
N PRO A 27 11.74 -14.26 -11.76
CA PRO A 27 10.71 -15.09 -12.39
C PRO A 27 9.47 -15.33 -11.52
N GLU A 28 9.64 -15.44 -10.20
CA GLU A 28 8.56 -15.68 -9.24
C GLU A 28 7.50 -14.57 -9.25
N PHE A 29 7.91 -13.31 -9.41
CA PHE A 29 7.01 -12.16 -9.45
C PHE A 29 6.60 -11.73 -10.87
N ALA A 30 6.99 -12.50 -11.90
CA ALA A 30 6.67 -12.16 -13.29
C ALA A 30 5.18 -11.90 -13.56
N PRO A 31 4.20 -12.61 -12.94
CA PRO A 31 2.78 -12.29 -13.11
C PRO A 31 2.41 -10.88 -12.63
N TYR A 32 2.97 -10.43 -11.51
CA TYR A 32 2.72 -9.11 -10.92
C TYR A 32 3.35 -8.00 -11.76
N ARG A 33 4.61 -8.20 -12.17
CA ARG A 33 5.31 -7.26 -13.06
C ARG A 33 4.58 -7.04 -14.38
N LYS A 34 4.09 -8.13 -15.02
CA LYS A 34 3.33 -8.04 -16.29
C LYS A 34 2.05 -7.21 -16.16
N ARG A 35 1.47 -7.19 -14.96
CA ARG A 35 0.28 -6.41 -14.62
C ARG A 35 0.59 -5.01 -14.07
N LYS A 36 1.88 -4.62 -14.01
CA LYS A 36 2.36 -3.37 -13.41
C LYS A 36 1.95 -3.20 -11.94
N ILE A 37 1.88 -4.32 -11.21
CA ILE A 37 1.56 -4.33 -9.78
C ILE A 37 2.84 -3.96 -9.00
N GLY A 38 2.76 -2.90 -8.20
CA GLY A 38 3.86 -2.44 -7.35
C GLY A 38 3.84 -3.01 -5.93
N GLY A 39 2.70 -3.53 -5.49
CA GLY A 39 2.45 -3.99 -4.11
C GLY A 39 1.55 -5.22 -4.06
N ILE A 40 1.73 -6.06 -3.04
CA ILE A 40 0.91 -7.26 -2.85
C ILE A 40 0.68 -7.46 -1.36
N VAL A 41 -0.58 -7.56 -0.96
CA VAL A 41 -0.96 -8.00 0.40
C VAL A 41 -1.18 -9.51 0.43
N ARG A 42 -0.47 -10.20 1.32
CA ARG A 42 -0.66 -11.61 1.66
C ARG A 42 -1.23 -11.69 3.07
N PHE A 43 -2.55 -11.78 3.18
CA PHE A 43 -3.25 -11.81 4.47
C PHE A 43 -2.94 -13.06 5.31
N ASP A 44 -2.75 -14.20 4.64
CA ASP A 44 -2.31 -15.47 5.23
C ASP A 44 -0.93 -15.38 5.87
N GLU A 45 0.02 -14.72 5.20
CA GLU A 45 1.37 -14.49 5.70
C GLU A 45 1.49 -13.27 6.63
N ARG A 46 0.44 -12.45 6.72
CA ARG A 46 0.48 -11.10 7.28
C ARG A 46 1.69 -10.31 6.76
N ALA A 47 1.87 -10.32 5.44
CA ALA A 47 2.97 -9.63 4.80
C ALA A 47 2.48 -8.70 3.69
N ILE A 48 3.17 -7.57 3.52
CA ILE A 48 2.99 -6.68 2.37
C ILE A 48 4.31 -6.60 1.65
N TYR A 49 4.29 -6.98 0.38
CA TYR A 49 5.47 -6.98 -0.49
C TYR A 49 5.41 -5.75 -1.39
N PHE A 50 6.46 -4.94 -1.38
CA PHE A 50 6.62 -3.78 -2.26
C PHE A 50 7.76 -4.02 -3.23
N HIS A 51 7.58 -3.61 -4.48
CA HIS A 51 8.67 -3.63 -5.43
C HIS A 51 9.72 -2.55 -5.06
N ARG A 52 10.97 -2.96 -4.86
CA ARG A 52 12.08 -2.02 -4.55
C ARG A 52 12.44 -1.04 -5.65
N GLY A 53 11.98 -1.28 -6.89
CA GLY A 53 12.31 -0.46 -8.07
C GLY A 53 11.33 0.68 -8.33
N LEU A 54 10.35 0.90 -7.46
CA LEU A 54 9.37 1.99 -7.59
C LEU A 54 10.03 3.34 -7.34
N SER A 55 9.62 4.36 -8.08
CA SER A 55 9.91 5.75 -7.69
C SER A 55 9.19 6.11 -6.38
N GLU A 56 9.65 7.14 -5.67
CA GLU A 56 9.04 7.59 -4.40
C GLU A 56 7.52 7.84 -4.53
N LYS A 57 7.09 8.40 -5.66
CA LYS A 57 5.67 8.62 -5.94
C LYS A 57 4.91 7.31 -6.14
N GLU A 58 5.47 6.39 -6.92
CA GLU A 58 4.84 5.09 -7.17
C GLU A 58 4.76 4.26 -5.89
N GLU A 59 5.81 4.28 -5.07
CA GLU A 59 5.83 3.62 -3.76
C GLU A 59 4.71 4.16 -2.86
N LYS A 60 4.60 5.48 -2.71
CA LYS A 60 3.56 6.09 -1.86
C LYS A 60 2.14 5.82 -2.36
N LEU A 61 1.93 5.82 -3.68
CA LEU A 61 0.64 5.45 -4.27
C LEU A 61 0.32 3.97 -4.05
N THR A 62 1.32 3.10 -4.16
CA THR A 62 1.19 1.67 -3.88
C THR A 62 0.84 1.45 -2.41
N TRP A 63 1.51 2.14 -1.48
CA TRP A 63 1.15 2.11 -0.06
C TRP A 63 -0.30 2.47 0.17
N LEU A 64 -0.78 3.58 -0.40
CA LEU A 64 -2.18 3.96 -0.27
C LEU A 64 -3.14 2.91 -0.84
N HIS A 65 -2.79 2.31 -1.97
CA HIS A 65 -3.59 1.24 -2.56
C HIS A 65 -3.69 0.02 -1.63
N GLU A 66 -2.57 -0.48 -1.11
CA GLU A 66 -2.57 -1.64 -0.22
C GLU A 66 -3.28 -1.34 1.11
N ILE A 67 -3.07 -0.14 1.67
CA ILE A 67 -3.72 0.29 2.91
C ILE A 67 -5.24 0.39 2.74
N LEU A 68 -5.71 0.95 1.63
CA LEU A 68 -7.14 1.00 1.31
C LEU A 68 -7.71 -0.40 1.10
N SER A 69 -6.96 -1.29 0.42
CA SER A 69 -7.37 -2.68 0.20
C SER A 69 -7.55 -3.42 1.53
N ILE A 70 -6.61 -3.26 2.47
CA ILE A 70 -6.72 -3.83 3.82
C ILE A 70 -7.89 -3.21 4.57
N TYR A 71 -8.02 -1.89 4.56
CA TYR A 71 -9.14 -1.20 5.22
C TYR A 71 -10.49 -1.72 4.74
N TYR A 72 -10.72 -1.74 3.41
CA TYR A 72 -11.99 -2.19 2.85
C TYR A 72 -12.25 -3.67 3.08
N TYR A 73 -11.22 -4.51 3.00
CA TYR A 73 -11.32 -5.93 3.35
C TYR A 73 -11.78 -6.13 4.81
N GLU A 74 -11.20 -5.39 5.75
CA GLU A 74 -11.55 -5.49 7.17
C GLU A 74 -12.94 -4.94 7.51
N GLU A 75 -13.39 -3.91 6.81
CA GLU A 75 -14.75 -3.38 6.92
C GLU A 75 -15.80 -4.25 6.20
N GLY A 76 -15.39 -5.32 5.51
CA GLY A 76 -16.28 -6.18 4.73
C GLY A 76 -16.87 -5.48 3.50
N ILE A 77 -16.21 -4.44 3.01
CA ILE A 77 -16.64 -3.64 1.85
C ILE A 77 -15.91 -4.16 0.61
N LEU A 78 -16.68 -4.63 -0.38
CA LEU A 78 -16.13 -4.99 -1.68
C LEU A 78 -15.88 -3.73 -2.52
N ARG A 79 -14.64 -3.57 -2.99
CA ARG A 79 -14.21 -2.51 -3.91
C ARG A 79 -13.41 -3.12 -5.03
N HIS A 80 -13.55 -2.57 -6.23
CA HIS A 80 -12.70 -2.93 -7.36
C HIS A 80 -11.36 -2.19 -7.31
N ASP A 81 -10.32 -2.81 -7.88
CA ASP A 81 -8.95 -2.25 -7.90
C ASP A 81 -8.91 -0.82 -8.48
N ASP A 82 -9.72 -0.52 -9.51
CA ASP A 82 -9.79 0.80 -10.14
C ASP A 82 -10.41 1.88 -9.24
N GLU A 83 -11.40 1.50 -8.41
CA GLU A 83 -11.95 2.39 -7.39
C GLU A 83 -10.89 2.73 -6.33
N ILE A 84 -10.14 1.72 -5.89
CA ILE A 84 -9.07 1.87 -4.90
C ILE A 84 -7.94 2.73 -5.46
N GLU A 85 -7.51 2.49 -6.71
CA GLU A 85 -6.50 3.31 -7.37
C GLU A 85 -6.92 4.78 -7.49
N LYS A 86 -8.19 5.03 -7.83
CA LYS A 86 -8.72 6.39 -7.93
C LYS A 86 -8.75 7.08 -6.57
N GLU A 87 -9.12 6.38 -5.50
CA GLU A 87 -9.09 6.93 -4.15
C GLU A 87 -7.66 7.16 -3.65
N ALA A 88 -6.73 6.23 -3.90
CA ALA A 88 -5.32 6.38 -3.55
C ALA A 88 -4.73 7.65 -4.19
N ARG A 89 -5.02 7.93 -5.46
CA ARG A 89 -4.57 9.16 -6.13
C ARG A 89 -5.16 10.42 -5.47
N LYS A 90 -6.46 10.43 -5.19
CA LYS A 90 -7.13 11.55 -4.51
C LYS A 90 -6.57 11.81 -3.11
N LEU A 91 -6.25 10.75 -2.37
CA LEU A 91 -5.62 10.88 -1.05
C LEU A 91 -4.19 11.41 -1.19
N TYR A 92 -3.41 10.88 -2.13
CA TYR A 92 -2.03 11.31 -2.38
C TYR A 92 -1.91 12.80 -2.75
N ASP A 93 -2.92 13.38 -3.40
CA ASP A 93 -2.91 14.80 -3.76
C ASP A 93 -2.97 15.72 -2.53
N GLN A 94 -3.46 15.21 -1.38
CA GLN A 94 -3.51 15.94 -0.11
C GLN A 94 -2.12 15.97 0.56
N LEU A 95 -1.68 17.16 0.95
CA LEU A 95 -0.33 17.37 1.50
C LEU A 95 -0.15 16.65 2.84
N GLU A 96 -1.20 16.66 3.66
CA GLU A 96 -1.27 16.04 4.98
C GLU A 96 -1.13 14.52 4.89
N VAL A 97 -1.78 13.90 3.90
CA VAL A 97 -1.67 12.46 3.63
C VAL A 97 -0.23 12.09 3.27
N ARG A 98 0.42 12.86 2.39
CA ARG A 98 1.82 12.61 2.02
C ARG A 98 2.76 12.71 3.23
N SER A 99 2.50 13.66 4.13
CA SER A 99 3.27 13.84 5.36
C SER A 99 3.12 12.64 6.30
N ILE A 100 1.89 12.17 6.52
CA ILE A 100 1.61 10.98 7.35
C ILE A 100 2.26 9.74 6.75
N LEU A 101 2.08 9.49 5.44
CA LEU A 101 2.73 8.35 4.78
C LEU A 101 4.24 8.36 4.95
N LYS A 102 4.87 9.51 4.71
CA LYS A 102 6.31 9.67 4.87
C LYS A 102 6.77 9.30 6.29
N LYS A 103 6.05 9.78 7.31
CA LYS A 103 6.33 9.43 8.72
C LYS A 103 6.32 7.91 8.94
N TYR A 104 5.39 7.16 8.36
CA TYR A 104 5.36 5.71 8.55
C TYR A 104 6.42 4.99 7.71
N ILE A 105 6.60 5.38 6.45
CA ILE A 105 7.55 4.74 5.53
C ILE A 105 9.00 4.95 6.00
N ASP A 106 9.38 6.17 6.37
CA ASP A 106 10.74 6.51 6.81
C ASP A 106 11.13 5.76 8.12
N ASN A 107 10.16 5.26 8.90
CA ASN A 107 10.42 4.47 10.11
C ASN A 107 10.57 2.95 9.83
N LEU A 108 10.34 2.52 8.59
CA LEU A 108 10.44 1.10 8.18
C LEU A 108 11.75 0.78 7.45
N THR A 109 12.43 1.81 6.92
CA THR A 109 13.74 1.76 6.25
C THR A 109 14.87 2.13 7.19
#